data_AF-A0A0F9I3I1-F1
#
_entry.id   AF-A0A0F9I3I1-F1
#
_cell.length_a   1.000
_cell.length_b   1.000
_cell.length_c   1.000
_cell.angle_alpha   90.00
_cell.angle_beta   90.00
_cell.angle_gamma   90.00
#
_symmetry.space_group_name_H-M   'P 1'
#
loop_
_entity.id
_entity.type
_entity.pdbx_description
1 polymer ?
#
loop_
_entity_poly.entity_id
_entity_poly.type
_entity_poly.pdbx_seq_one_letter_code
_entity_poly.pdbx_strand_id
1 'polypeptide(L)'
;MKHKLVVLGLTAAGALWTVIAILMEDVAPVAVAGVLLIFAASYLRTGPVVWFAISFGAVLAFQSYQSRGLLWGTGFSLLALAVLAFPVSTDWLRIYSPYQLIERGPGRNGQVCLKAAGHYYQRILDLSKAKVAASDDEKDKYAALYYEFPYKVFGKAADIAIVGSGTGNDVAAALRSGVKHIDAIEIDPVIMQTGEKFHPEKPYSDPRVHKIVNDARSHLRTTDETYDMIVYGLLDSHTLLSHASSVRLDSFVYTVEGLTEAKDRLRDGGVLSLSFCVLAKELGRKIYKMMEEAFGRPPICVRAGYDMSVIFVQAKDRDLKIPKQLFEQSGLEDCTAEYADPTLEADVSTDDWPFFYMPKRVYPMSYVFMMILIVALSVILMGNFLGQRPRVGHIAFFLLGAGFMLVETKGITELGLTFGNTWHVIGIVIVGILLMGFLANCLVRCTSIRKPWIPYAILIATLAAGYFVSRAGGFGSTTWGRIATAALLTCPLFASGLVFSSLLRSGVDMPGVMAMNLLGAMFGGILEYNSMYFGFRFLYLLAIGLYALAMLSSLLAPLKGQAAPVRSAEG
;
A
#
# COMPACT_ATOMS: atom_id res chain seq x y z
N MET A 1 41.64 -44.69 7.44
CA MET A 1 40.94 -43.44 7.88
C MET A 1 40.38 -42.56 6.76
N LYS A 2 40.83 -42.66 5.49
CA LYS A 2 40.28 -41.84 4.38
C LYS A 2 38.95 -42.34 3.78
N HIS A 3 38.58 -43.61 3.97
CA HIS A 3 37.31 -44.16 3.43
C HIS A 3 36.06 -43.96 4.32
N LYS A 4 36.21 -43.60 5.61
CA LYS A 4 35.06 -43.35 6.51
C LYS A 4 34.55 -41.90 6.50
N LEU A 5 35.35 -40.92 6.05
CA LEU A 5 34.90 -39.53 5.89
C LEU A 5 34.05 -39.30 4.63
N VAL A 6 34.27 -40.08 3.58
CA VAL A 6 33.50 -39.97 2.32
C VAL A 6 32.06 -40.47 2.52
N VAL A 7 31.86 -41.49 3.35
CA VAL A 7 30.52 -42.04 3.65
C VAL A 7 29.72 -41.12 4.59
N LEU A 8 30.37 -40.44 5.56
CA LEU A 8 29.70 -39.46 6.43
C LEU A 8 29.34 -38.15 5.69
N GLY A 9 30.16 -37.73 4.72
CA GLY A 9 29.89 -36.59 3.85
C GLY A 9 28.72 -36.84 2.88
N LEU A 10 28.55 -38.08 2.42
CA LEU A 10 27.43 -38.50 1.57
C LEU A 10 26.10 -38.61 2.35
N THR A 11 26.12 -38.95 3.65
CA THR A 11 24.91 -38.94 4.49
C THR A 11 24.52 -37.53 4.95
N ALA A 12 25.48 -36.62 5.16
CA ALA A 12 25.20 -35.22 5.50
C ALA A 12 24.74 -34.41 4.27
N ALA A 13 25.33 -34.65 3.09
CA ALA A 13 24.84 -34.10 1.83
C ALA A 13 23.49 -34.72 1.44
N GLY A 14 23.26 -36.00 1.72
CA GLY A 14 21.97 -36.66 1.57
C GLY A 14 20.91 -36.08 2.51
N ALA A 15 21.19 -35.88 3.79
CA ALA A 15 20.27 -35.25 4.75
C ALA A 15 20.05 -33.76 4.46
N LEU A 16 21.07 -33.03 4.00
CA LEU A 16 20.93 -31.65 3.54
C LEU A 16 20.11 -31.61 2.24
N TRP A 17 20.25 -32.60 1.34
CA TRP A 17 19.44 -32.72 0.14
C TRP A 17 18.01 -33.15 0.43
N THR A 18 17.77 -33.97 1.45
CA THR A 18 16.43 -34.32 1.94
C THR A 18 15.80 -33.14 2.65
N VAL A 19 16.55 -32.37 3.45
CA VAL A 19 16.07 -31.12 4.08
C VAL A 19 15.85 -30.03 3.04
N ILE A 20 16.69 -29.92 2.00
CA ILE A 20 16.50 -29.03 0.86
C ILE A 20 15.33 -29.51 -0.01
N ALA A 21 15.15 -30.81 -0.20
CA ALA A 21 14.01 -31.38 -0.94
C ALA A 21 12.70 -31.21 -0.16
N ILE A 22 12.71 -31.36 1.17
CA ILE A 22 11.58 -31.05 2.06
C ILE A 22 11.31 -29.54 2.06
N LEU A 23 12.35 -28.69 2.13
CA LEU A 23 12.23 -27.24 2.00
C LEU A 23 11.70 -26.83 0.61
N MET A 24 12.02 -27.58 -0.45
CA MET A 24 11.51 -27.35 -1.82
C MET A 24 10.10 -27.92 -2.03
N GLU A 25 9.67 -28.93 -1.27
CA GLU A 25 8.27 -29.39 -1.23
C GLU A 25 7.37 -28.47 -0.38
N ASP A 26 7.92 -27.75 0.61
CA ASP A 26 7.17 -26.98 1.63
C ASP A 26 7.37 -25.45 1.59
N VAL A 27 7.97 -24.86 0.54
CA VAL A 27 8.20 -23.40 0.46
C VAL A 27 6.92 -22.60 0.65
N ALA A 28 5.81 -23.04 0.05
CA ALA A 28 4.54 -22.32 0.14
C ALA A 28 3.91 -22.39 1.54
N PRO A 29 3.78 -23.56 2.19
CA PRO A 29 3.40 -23.65 3.60
C PRO A 29 4.26 -22.80 4.53
N VAL A 30 5.58 -22.80 4.36
CA VAL A 30 6.52 -22.00 5.18
C VAL A 30 6.35 -20.50 4.90
N ALA A 31 6.20 -20.09 3.65
CA ALA A 31 5.95 -18.71 3.27
C ALA A 31 4.62 -18.20 3.83
N VAL A 32 3.55 -19.01 3.72
CA VAL A 32 2.24 -18.71 4.32
C VAL A 32 2.34 -18.62 5.83
N ALA A 33 3.05 -19.54 6.50
CA ALA A 33 3.28 -19.48 7.94
C ALA A 33 4.06 -18.21 8.34
N GLY A 34 5.06 -17.81 7.55
CA GLY A 34 5.81 -16.57 7.74
C GLY A 34 4.91 -15.33 7.62
N VAL A 35 4.04 -15.28 6.60
CA VAL A 35 3.05 -14.22 6.44
C VAL A 35 2.11 -14.20 7.66
N LEU A 36 1.52 -15.33 8.04
CA LEU A 36 0.63 -15.44 9.21
C LEU A 36 1.30 -15.01 10.52
N LEU A 37 2.59 -15.30 10.70
CA LEU A 37 3.37 -14.87 11.87
C LEU A 37 3.54 -13.35 11.89
N ILE A 38 3.83 -12.72 10.75
CA ILE A 38 3.88 -11.26 10.62
C ILE A 38 2.51 -10.63 10.89
N PHE A 39 1.42 -11.26 10.42
CA PHE A 39 0.05 -10.84 10.74
C PHE A 39 -0.23 -10.88 12.24
N ALA A 40 0.13 -11.98 12.90
CA ALA A 40 -0.01 -12.10 14.36
C ALA A 40 0.84 -11.06 15.10
N ALA A 41 2.08 -10.84 14.65
CA ALA A 41 2.99 -9.85 15.25
C ALA A 41 2.46 -8.41 15.12
N SER A 42 1.89 -8.07 13.96
CA SER A 42 1.25 -6.78 13.69
C SER A 42 -0.04 -6.60 14.51
N TYR A 43 -0.90 -7.63 14.57
CA TYR A 43 -2.11 -7.64 15.40
C TYR A 43 -1.79 -7.37 16.88
N LEU A 44 -0.74 -8.03 17.38
CA LEU A 44 -0.26 -7.89 18.76
C LEU A 44 0.55 -6.60 19.00
N ARG A 45 0.74 -5.76 17.98
CA ARG A 45 1.48 -4.48 18.07
C ARG A 45 2.89 -4.66 18.62
N THR A 46 3.53 -5.77 18.27
CA THR A 46 4.86 -6.12 18.78
C THR A 46 5.94 -5.25 18.13
N GLY A 47 6.96 -4.88 18.89
CA GLY A 47 8.08 -4.08 18.38
C GLY A 47 9.27 -4.93 17.86
N PRO A 48 10.30 -4.29 17.28
CA PRO A 48 11.47 -4.93 16.73
C PRO A 48 12.17 -5.89 17.70
N VAL A 49 12.20 -5.57 19.00
CA VAL A 49 12.79 -6.44 20.02
C VAL A 49 12.18 -7.85 19.98
N VAL A 50 10.87 -7.97 19.82
CA VAL A 50 10.18 -9.26 19.73
C VAL A 50 10.51 -9.95 18.40
N TRP A 51 10.48 -9.22 17.29
CA TRP A 51 10.76 -9.77 15.96
C TRP A 51 12.18 -10.31 15.85
N PHE A 52 13.16 -9.53 16.32
CA PHE A 52 14.56 -9.92 16.37
C PHE A 52 14.80 -11.03 17.40
N ALA A 53 14.08 -11.07 18.52
CA ALA A 53 14.20 -12.17 19.48
C ALA A 53 13.76 -13.50 18.87
N ILE A 54 12.64 -13.52 18.13
CA ILE A 54 12.18 -14.70 17.40
C ILE A 54 13.21 -15.10 16.33
N SER A 55 13.72 -14.14 15.58
CA SER A 55 14.69 -14.37 14.49
C SER A 55 16.03 -14.90 15.01
N PHE A 56 16.56 -14.29 16.07
CA PHE A 56 17.76 -14.77 16.76
C PHE A 56 17.54 -16.14 17.39
N GLY A 57 16.37 -16.39 17.99
CA GLY A 57 16.00 -17.71 18.51
C GLY A 57 16.04 -18.79 17.42
N ALA A 58 15.50 -18.51 16.23
CA ALA A 58 15.56 -19.42 15.09
C ALA A 58 17.00 -19.68 14.63
N VAL A 59 17.81 -18.63 14.48
CA VAL A 59 19.24 -18.77 14.10
C VAL A 59 20.03 -19.57 15.14
N LEU A 60 19.78 -19.33 16.43
CA LEU A 60 20.43 -20.06 17.52
C LEU A 60 20.04 -21.54 17.54
N ALA A 61 18.79 -21.88 17.21
CA ALA A 61 18.35 -23.26 17.07
C ALA A 61 19.15 -24.00 15.98
N PHE A 62 19.44 -23.35 14.85
CA PHE A 62 20.30 -23.92 13.80
C PHE A 62 21.78 -24.03 14.22
N GLN A 63 22.26 -23.14 15.09
CA GLN A 63 23.64 -23.16 15.60
C GLN A 63 23.83 -24.06 16.83
N SER A 64 22.76 -24.67 17.35
CA SER A 64 22.78 -25.50 18.56
C SER A 64 23.73 -26.70 18.50
N TYR A 65 24.10 -27.15 17.29
CA TYR A 65 25.05 -28.25 17.06
C TYR A 65 26.51 -27.90 17.40
N GLN A 66 26.86 -26.62 17.56
CA GLN A 66 28.23 -26.18 17.89
C GLN A 66 28.22 -25.34 19.17
N SER A 67 28.76 -25.88 20.28
CA SER A 67 28.73 -25.21 21.60
C SER A 67 29.40 -23.82 21.60
N ARG A 68 30.44 -23.61 20.79
CA ARG A 68 31.09 -22.30 20.63
C ARG A 68 30.21 -21.31 19.87
N GLY A 69 29.56 -21.76 18.80
CA GLY A 69 28.62 -20.95 18.02
C GLY A 69 27.43 -20.53 18.86
N LEU A 70 26.88 -21.44 19.66
CA LEU A 70 25.77 -21.16 20.56
C LEU A 70 26.13 -20.10 21.62
N LEU A 71 27.32 -20.19 22.23
CA LEU A 71 27.75 -19.24 23.27
C LEU A 71 27.95 -17.82 22.72
N TRP A 72 28.70 -17.68 21.63
CA TRP A 72 28.93 -16.38 20.99
C TRP A 72 27.65 -15.82 20.35
N GLY A 73 26.87 -16.68 19.69
CA GLY A 73 25.59 -16.31 19.09
C GLY A 73 24.60 -15.79 20.14
N THR A 74 24.51 -16.44 21.30
CA THR A 74 23.65 -15.99 22.40
C THR A 74 24.12 -14.65 22.94
N GLY A 75 25.43 -14.50 23.18
CA GLY A 75 26.01 -13.23 23.64
C GLY A 75 25.74 -12.07 22.68
N PHE A 76 25.94 -12.29 21.38
CA PHE A 76 25.63 -11.29 20.35
C PHE A 76 24.14 -10.98 20.26
N SER A 77 23.29 -12.01 20.31
CA SER A 77 21.83 -11.84 20.25
C SER A 77 21.32 -11.03 21.45
N LEU A 78 21.81 -11.32 22.65
CA LEU A 78 21.45 -10.55 23.86
C LEU A 78 21.92 -9.09 23.76
N LEU A 79 23.15 -8.85 23.28
CA LEU A 79 23.67 -7.50 23.06
C LEU A 79 22.82 -6.74 22.03
N ALA A 80 22.52 -7.37 20.89
CA ALA A 80 21.70 -6.78 19.84
C ALA A 80 20.29 -6.45 20.34
N LEU A 81 19.67 -7.35 21.11
CA LEU A 81 18.37 -7.11 21.74
C LEU A 81 18.42 -5.98 22.76
N ALA A 82 19.49 -5.89 23.57
CA ALA A 82 19.67 -4.81 24.52
C ALA A 82 19.81 -3.45 23.80
N VAL A 83 20.57 -3.40 22.69
CA VAL A 83 20.69 -2.20 21.86
C VAL A 83 19.35 -1.82 21.23
N LEU A 84 18.58 -2.79 20.71
CA LEU A 84 17.26 -2.54 20.12
C LEU A 84 16.21 -2.10 21.16
N ALA A 85 16.30 -2.60 22.39
CA ALA A 85 15.41 -2.24 23.48
C ALA A 85 15.78 -0.88 24.11
N PHE A 86 16.99 -0.36 23.84
CA PHE A 86 17.46 0.87 24.45
C PHE A 86 16.64 2.07 23.95
N PRO A 87 15.99 2.84 24.84
CA PRO A 87 15.18 3.98 24.45
C PRO A 87 16.07 5.10 23.92
N VAL A 88 15.86 5.49 22.66
CA VAL A 88 16.58 6.63 22.04
C VAL A 88 16.08 7.97 22.60
N SER A 89 14.81 8.03 23.00
CA SER A 89 14.19 9.19 23.65
C SER A 89 13.20 8.71 24.71
N THR A 90 13.30 9.25 25.92
CA THR A 90 12.43 8.88 27.05
C THR A 90 11.07 9.55 27.00
N ASP A 91 10.98 10.71 26.36
CA ASP A 91 9.75 11.54 26.32
C ASP A 91 8.76 11.09 25.25
N TRP A 92 9.19 10.22 24.33
CA TRP A 92 8.39 9.74 23.22
C TRP A 92 8.13 8.24 23.37
N LEU A 93 6.87 7.89 23.58
CA LEU A 93 6.45 6.50 23.59
C LEU A 93 6.26 6.01 22.16
N ARG A 94 7.03 5.00 21.77
CA ARG A 94 6.90 4.29 20.49
C ARG A 94 5.80 3.25 20.56
N ILE A 95 4.86 3.32 19.63
CA ILE A 95 3.70 2.44 19.51
C ILE A 95 3.66 1.92 18.07
N TYR A 96 3.79 0.61 17.91
CA TYR A 96 3.73 -0.05 16.60
C TYR A 96 2.26 -0.27 16.23
N SER A 97 1.70 0.62 15.42
CA SER A 97 0.35 0.42 14.87
C SER A 97 0.42 -0.56 13.71
N PRO A 98 -0.70 -1.19 13.32
CA PRO A 98 -0.71 -2.11 12.18
C PRO A 98 -0.35 -1.45 10.83
N TYR A 99 -0.42 -0.12 10.77
CA TYR A 99 -0.17 0.66 9.56
C TYR A 99 1.19 1.35 9.59
N GLN A 100 1.62 1.84 10.75
CA GLN A 100 2.83 2.64 10.88
C GLN A 100 3.38 2.69 12.30
N LEU A 101 4.63 3.12 12.43
CA LEU A 101 5.21 3.48 13.73
C LEU A 101 4.65 4.83 14.16
N ILE A 102 3.89 4.84 15.26
CA ILE A 102 3.41 6.06 15.92
C ILE A 102 4.28 6.36 17.13
N GLU A 103 4.70 7.60 17.29
CA GLU A 103 5.39 8.06 18.49
C GLU A 103 4.54 9.13 19.18
N ARG A 104 4.16 8.86 20.42
CA ARG A 104 3.35 9.78 21.23
C ARG A 104 4.25 10.50 22.22
N GLY A 105 4.24 11.82 22.18
CA GLY A 105 5.06 12.65 23.06
C GLY A 105 4.38 13.97 23.43
N PRO A 106 5.07 14.81 24.20
CA PRO A 106 4.57 16.12 24.58
C PRO A 106 4.54 17.05 23.36
N GLY A 107 3.41 17.73 23.19
CA GLY A 107 3.18 18.82 22.25
C GLY A 107 3.16 20.18 22.93
N ARG A 108 2.66 21.18 22.20
CA ARG A 108 2.53 22.55 22.70
C ARG A 108 1.53 22.58 23.87
N ASN A 109 1.78 23.44 24.87
CA ASN A 109 0.88 23.69 26.00
C ASN A 109 0.49 22.41 26.78
N GLY A 110 1.37 21.40 26.82
CA GLY A 110 1.14 20.14 27.52
C GLY A 110 0.17 19.18 26.82
N GLN A 111 -0.30 19.52 25.62
CA GLN A 111 -1.15 18.64 24.81
C GLN A 111 -0.34 17.49 24.21
N VAL A 112 -1.01 16.43 23.78
CA VAL A 112 -0.35 15.30 23.13
C VAL A 112 -0.04 15.62 21.67
N CYS A 113 1.18 15.28 21.25
CA CYS A 113 1.62 15.31 19.86
C CYS A 113 1.94 13.89 19.39
N LEU A 114 1.57 13.60 18.14
CA LEU A 114 1.88 12.36 17.46
C LEU A 114 2.87 12.62 16.33
N LYS A 115 3.87 11.75 16.28
CA LYS A 115 4.74 11.58 15.12
C LYS A 115 4.44 10.25 14.45
N ALA A 116 4.64 10.19 13.14
CA ALA A 116 4.63 8.96 12.37
C ALA A 116 6.00 8.78 11.73
N ALA A 117 6.64 7.64 11.99
CA ALA A 117 7.99 7.31 11.51
C ALA A 117 9.05 8.41 11.77
N GLY A 118 8.99 9.12 12.91
CA GLY A 118 9.91 10.20 13.25
C GLY A 118 9.48 11.62 12.85
N HIS A 119 8.43 11.77 12.05
CA HIS A 119 7.98 13.06 11.52
C HIS A 119 6.69 13.52 12.19
N TYR A 120 6.52 14.84 12.35
CA TYR A 120 5.27 15.41 12.85
C TYR A 120 4.09 14.87 12.04
N TYR A 121 3.06 14.39 12.73
CA TYR A 121 1.87 13.84 12.08
C TYR A 121 0.62 14.63 12.45
N GLN A 122 0.30 14.72 13.75
CA GLN A 122 -0.84 15.50 14.24
C GLN A 122 -0.63 15.92 15.70
N ARG A 123 -1.40 16.92 16.13
CA ARG A 123 -1.45 17.36 17.52
C ARG A 123 -2.89 17.43 18.00
N ILE A 124 -3.09 17.08 19.26
CA ILE A 124 -4.37 17.27 19.93
C ILE A 124 -4.49 18.73 20.35
N LEU A 125 -5.56 19.41 19.96
CA LEU A 125 -5.84 20.77 20.42
C LEU A 125 -7.06 20.80 21.36
N ASP A 126 -7.00 21.63 22.40
CA ASP A 126 -8.17 22.07 23.17
C ASP A 126 -8.71 23.34 22.52
N LEU A 127 -9.78 23.18 21.73
CA LEU A 127 -10.46 24.28 21.06
C LEU A 127 -11.83 24.54 21.68
N SER A 128 -11.99 24.21 22.97
CA SER A 128 -13.21 24.53 23.72
C SER A 128 -13.42 26.05 23.74
N LYS A 129 -14.69 26.48 23.70
CA LYS A 129 -15.05 27.92 23.63
C LYS A 129 -14.41 28.73 24.77
N ALA A 130 -14.35 28.16 25.98
CA ALA A 130 -13.71 28.79 27.13
C ALA A 130 -12.20 28.97 26.93
N LYS A 131 -11.51 27.94 26.41
CA LYS A 131 -10.06 28.00 26.18
C LYS A 131 -9.70 28.98 25.07
N VAL A 132 -10.44 28.96 23.95
CA VAL A 132 -10.20 29.86 22.82
C VAL A 132 -10.50 31.31 23.20
N ALA A 133 -11.58 31.57 23.94
CA ALA A 133 -11.91 32.92 24.41
C ALA A 133 -10.89 33.47 25.41
N ALA A 134 -10.25 32.61 26.20
CA ALA A 134 -9.21 32.96 27.16
C ALA A 134 -7.79 32.97 26.56
N SER A 135 -7.62 32.61 25.27
CA SER A 135 -6.31 32.55 24.63
C SER A 135 -5.97 33.88 23.95
N ASP A 136 -4.80 34.42 24.31
CA ASP A 136 -4.20 35.57 23.62
C ASP A 136 -3.47 35.18 22.32
N ASP A 137 -3.34 33.87 22.04
CA ASP A 137 -2.71 33.39 20.81
C ASP A 137 -3.73 33.34 19.65
N GLU A 138 -3.53 34.22 18.68
CA GLU A 138 -4.31 34.24 17.43
C GLU A 138 -4.29 32.90 16.70
N LYS A 139 -3.25 32.07 16.86
CA LYS A 139 -3.20 30.73 16.26
C LYS A 139 -4.30 29.80 16.77
N ASP A 140 -4.69 29.92 18.04
CA ASP A 140 -5.76 29.10 18.61
C ASP A 140 -7.12 29.53 18.03
N LYS A 141 -7.30 30.83 17.77
CA LYS A 141 -8.50 31.37 17.11
C LYS A 141 -8.58 30.94 15.65
N TYR A 142 -7.47 30.98 14.92
CA TYR A 142 -7.41 30.48 13.53
C TYR A 142 -7.64 28.96 13.45
N ALA A 143 -7.07 28.19 14.38
CA ALA A 143 -7.32 26.75 14.47
C ALA A 143 -8.81 26.46 14.73
N ALA A 144 -9.42 27.13 15.71
CA ALA A 144 -10.84 26.97 16.01
C ALA A 144 -11.71 27.33 14.80
N LEU A 145 -11.42 28.45 14.12
CA LEU A 145 -12.14 28.86 12.92
C LEU A 145 -11.98 27.85 11.78
N TYR A 146 -10.78 27.31 11.56
CA TYR A 146 -10.50 26.30 10.55
C TYR A 146 -11.38 25.05 10.75
N TYR A 147 -11.41 24.47 11.95
CA TYR A 147 -12.21 23.27 12.19
C TYR A 147 -13.73 23.56 12.20
N GLU A 148 -14.14 24.77 12.59
CA GLU A 148 -15.56 25.15 12.61
C GLU A 148 -16.08 25.61 11.23
N PHE A 149 -15.18 25.90 10.29
CA PHE A 149 -15.51 26.50 9.00
C PHE A 149 -16.59 25.75 8.22
N PRO A 150 -16.53 24.41 8.05
CA PRO A 150 -17.54 23.69 7.27
C PRO A 150 -18.95 23.91 7.83
N TYR A 151 -19.08 23.89 9.15
CA TYR A 151 -20.37 24.04 9.85
C TYR A 151 -20.90 25.47 9.79
N LYS A 152 -20.02 26.48 9.79
CA LYS A 152 -20.41 27.90 9.59
C LYS A 152 -20.89 28.17 8.16
N VAL A 153 -20.36 27.45 7.18
CA VAL A 153 -20.77 27.58 5.76
C VAL A 153 -22.10 26.87 5.51
N PHE A 154 -22.30 25.67 6.06
CA PHE A 154 -23.51 24.89 5.80
C PHE A 154 -24.68 25.23 6.73
N GLY A 155 -24.42 25.48 8.02
CA GLY A 155 -25.38 25.93 9.03
C GLY A 155 -26.43 24.92 9.51
N LYS A 156 -26.60 23.76 8.86
CA LYS A 156 -27.68 22.79 9.15
C LYS A 156 -27.24 21.31 9.20
N ALA A 157 -25.99 21.01 9.55
CA ALA A 157 -25.50 19.62 9.57
C ALA A 157 -26.05 18.85 10.77
N ALA A 158 -26.85 17.81 10.54
CA ALA A 158 -27.36 16.93 11.60
C ALA A 158 -26.61 15.59 11.60
N ASP A 159 -26.46 14.98 10.43
CA ASP A 159 -25.77 13.70 10.24
C ASP A 159 -24.56 13.91 9.33
N ILE A 160 -23.36 13.61 9.83
CA ILE A 160 -22.12 13.83 9.08
C ILE A 160 -21.21 12.61 9.12
N ALA A 161 -20.37 12.49 8.10
CA ALA A 161 -19.18 11.64 8.13
C ALA A 161 -17.92 12.50 8.20
N ILE A 162 -17.02 12.17 9.12
CA ILE A 162 -15.68 12.75 9.18
C ILE A 162 -14.70 11.65 8.81
N VAL A 163 -14.08 11.78 7.64
CA VAL A 163 -13.07 10.84 7.15
C VAL A 163 -11.68 11.38 7.50
N GLY A 164 -10.83 10.50 8.06
CA GLY A 164 -9.56 10.91 8.66
C GLY A 164 -9.78 11.61 10.00
N SER A 165 -10.68 11.10 10.84
CA SER A 165 -11.07 11.77 12.09
C SER A 165 -9.92 11.92 13.10
N GLY A 166 -8.82 11.17 12.92
CA GLY A 166 -7.57 11.35 13.62
C GLY A 166 -7.72 11.28 15.14
N THR A 167 -7.05 12.18 15.84
CA THR A 167 -7.18 12.31 17.29
C THR A 167 -8.45 13.04 17.75
N GLY A 168 -9.31 13.49 16.83
CA GLY A 168 -10.68 13.91 17.14
C GLY A 168 -10.95 15.42 17.12
N ASN A 169 -10.04 16.25 16.61
CA ASN A 169 -10.26 17.70 16.56
C ASN A 169 -11.42 18.11 15.63
N ASP A 170 -11.57 17.47 14.46
CA ASP A 170 -12.73 17.64 13.59
C ASP A 170 -14.04 17.19 14.27
N VAL A 171 -13.98 16.06 14.98
CA VAL A 171 -15.12 15.51 15.75
C VAL A 171 -15.53 16.47 16.86
N ALA A 172 -14.57 17.03 17.59
CA ALA A 172 -14.83 18.03 18.63
C ALA A 172 -15.50 19.28 18.04
N ALA A 173 -15.05 19.75 16.87
CA ALA A 173 -15.66 20.90 16.20
C ALA A 173 -17.09 20.63 15.71
N ALA A 174 -17.36 19.44 15.19
CA ALA A 174 -18.72 19.01 14.86
C ALA A 174 -19.64 19.04 16.09
N LEU A 175 -19.19 18.47 17.22
CA LEU A 175 -19.94 18.44 18.48
C LEU A 175 -20.22 19.85 19.01
N ARG A 176 -19.24 20.76 18.96
CA ARG A 176 -19.40 22.18 19.32
C ARG A 176 -20.39 22.92 18.41
N SER A 177 -20.50 22.47 17.16
CA SER A 177 -21.42 23.02 16.16
C SER A 177 -22.83 22.44 16.25
N GLY A 178 -23.09 21.53 17.20
CA GLY A 178 -24.43 21.01 17.48
C GLY A 178 -24.87 19.85 16.58
N VAL A 179 -23.93 19.20 15.87
CA VAL A 179 -24.20 18.01 15.07
C VAL A 179 -24.76 16.90 15.96
N LYS A 180 -25.72 16.12 15.43
CA LYS A 180 -26.49 15.13 16.18
C LYS A 180 -25.96 13.71 16.04
N HIS A 181 -25.42 13.37 14.86
CA HIS A 181 -24.82 12.08 14.58
C HIS A 181 -23.54 12.28 13.77
N ILE A 182 -22.45 11.67 14.24
CA ILE A 182 -21.13 11.79 13.63
C ILE A 182 -20.54 10.40 13.46
N ASP A 183 -20.40 9.97 12.21
CA ASP A 183 -19.56 8.82 11.87
C ASP A 183 -18.11 9.31 11.76
N ALA A 184 -17.28 8.93 12.73
CA ALA A 184 -15.87 9.27 12.79
C ALA A 184 -15.04 8.09 12.24
N ILE A 185 -14.57 8.24 11.01
CA ILE A 185 -13.87 7.18 10.26
C ILE A 185 -12.36 7.43 10.28
N GLU A 186 -11.62 6.52 10.89
CA GLU A 186 -10.16 6.57 11.00
C GLU A 186 -9.58 5.18 10.76
N ILE A 187 -8.54 5.09 9.93
CA ILE A 187 -7.96 3.81 9.54
C ILE A 187 -7.05 3.22 10.62
N ASP A 188 -6.34 4.09 11.37
CA ASP A 188 -5.40 3.67 12.41
C ASP A 188 -6.08 3.63 13.81
N PRO A 189 -6.29 2.43 14.38
CA PRO A 189 -6.91 2.30 15.69
C PRO A 189 -6.09 2.91 16.84
N VAL A 190 -4.75 3.03 16.70
CA VAL A 190 -3.90 3.63 17.73
C VAL A 190 -4.11 5.14 17.80
N ILE A 191 -4.31 5.78 16.66
CA ILE A 191 -4.58 7.21 16.57
C ILE A 191 -5.93 7.54 17.22
N MET A 192 -6.98 6.81 16.85
CA MET A 192 -8.32 6.97 17.42
C MET A 192 -8.32 6.72 18.94
N GLN A 193 -7.66 5.65 19.40
CA GLN A 193 -7.50 5.35 20.83
C GLN A 193 -6.73 6.44 21.59
N THR A 194 -5.78 7.11 20.92
CA THR A 194 -5.06 8.24 21.51
C THR A 194 -6.00 9.44 21.69
N GLY A 195 -6.80 9.75 20.68
CA GLY A 195 -7.83 10.79 20.80
C GLY A 195 -8.81 10.51 21.94
N GLU A 196 -9.32 9.28 22.04
CA GLU A 196 -10.26 8.87 23.09
C GLU A 196 -9.70 9.06 24.50
N LYS A 197 -8.41 8.78 24.71
CA LYS A 197 -7.77 8.85 26.03
C LYS A 197 -7.28 10.24 26.39
N PHE A 198 -6.77 11.01 25.42
CA PHE A 198 -5.98 12.21 25.68
C PHE A 198 -6.59 13.50 25.13
N HIS A 199 -7.65 13.45 24.32
CA HIS A 199 -8.27 14.66 23.80
C HIS A 199 -9.02 15.41 24.93
N PRO A 200 -8.69 16.68 25.24
CA PRO A 200 -9.26 17.42 26.37
C PRO A 200 -10.78 17.52 26.32
N GLU A 201 -11.34 17.73 25.12
CA GLU A 201 -12.79 17.82 24.90
C GLU A 201 -13.52 16.45 24.91
N LYS A 202 -12.78 15.33 24.99
CA LYS A 202 -13.30 13.94 24.98
C LYS A 202 -14.36 13.66 23.88
N PRO A 203 -14.13 14.04 22.61
CA PRO A 203 -15.14 13.95 21.55
C PRO A 203 -15.60 12.51 21.31
N TYR A 204 -14.68 11.55 21.34
CA TYR A 204 -14.96 10.13 21.10
C TYR A 204 -15.77 9.43 22.20
N SER A 205 -16.00 10.09 23.33
CA SER A 205 -16.83 9.58 24.42
C SER A 205 -18.27 10.10 24.38
N ASP A 206 -18.58 11.04 23.48
CA ASP A 206 -19.93 11.59 23.31
C ASP A 206 -20.84 10.56 22.60
N PRO A 207 -22.06 10.30 23.09
CA PRO A 207 -22.97 9.31 22.50
C PRO A 207 -23.42 9.63 21.07
N ARG A 208 -23.20 10.86 20.60
CA ARG A 208 -23.47 11.27 19.21
C ARG A 208 -22.40 10.79 18.23
N VAL A 209 -21.25 10.31 18.73
CA VAL A 209 -20.11 9.88 17.92
C VAL A 209 -20.08 8.37 17.79
N HIS A 210 -20.11 7.89 16.55
CA HIS A 210 -19.90 6.51 16.20
C HIS A 210 -18.50 6.34 15.62
N LYS A 211 -17.68 5.54 16.31
CA LYS A 211 -16.28 5.29 15.95
C LYS A 211 -16.18 4.16 14.93
N ILE A 212 -15.62 4.43 13.77
CA ILE A 212 -15.48 3.47 12.68
C ILE A 212 -14.00 3.30 12.35
N VAL A 213 -13.43 2.14 12.69
CA VAL A 213 -12.04 1.80 12.31
C VAL A 213 -12.06 1.15 10.92
N ASN A 214 -11.93 1.95 9.87
CA ASN A 214 -11.99 1.45 8.49
C ASN A 214 -11.27 2.40 7.51
N ASP A 215 -10.97 1.88 6.31
CA ASP A 215 -10.58 2.71 5.17
C ASP A 215 -11.75 3.60 4.74
N ALA A 216 -11.49 4.90 4.60
CA ALA A 216 -12.52 5.91 4.36
C ALA A 216 -13.31 5.64 3.07
N ARG A 217 -12.61 5.37 1.97
CA ARG A 217 -13.25 5.10 0.69
C ARG A 217 -14.05 3.80 0.73
N SER A 218 -13.49 2.76 1.34
CA SER A 218 -14.17 1.47 1.49
C SER A 218 -15.46 1.59 2.31
N HIS A 219 -15.46 2.39 3.38
CA HIS A 219 -16.66 2.70 4.15
C HIS A 219 -17.70 3.42 3.28
N LEU A 220 -17.35 4.55 2.65
CA LEU A 220 -18.27 5.34 1.83
C LEU A 220 -18.87 4.54 0.67
N ARG A 221 -18.10 3.64 0.06
CA ARG A 221 -18.57 2.78 -1.04
C ARG A 221 -19.51 1.65 -0.60
N THR A 222 -19.48 1.26 0.68
CA THR A 222 -20.22 0.09 1.18
C THR A 222 -21.36 0.42 2.12
N THR A 223 -21.34 1.60 2.73
CA THR A 223 -22.43 2.07 3.57
C THR A 223 -23.64 2.49 2.74
N ASP A 224 -24.83 2.19 3.24
CA ASP A 224 -26.10 2.71 2.72
C ASP A 224 -26.50 4.04 3.38
N GLU A 225 -25.73 4.49 4.39
CA GLU A 225 -25.96 5.75 5.09
C GLU A 225 -25.69 6.95 4.18
N THR A 226 -26.48 8.02 4.37
CA THR A 226 -26.31 9.29 3.65
C THR A 226 -26.18 10.43 4.63
N TYR A 227 -25.36 11.43 4.26
CA TYR A 227 -24.93 12.49 5.16
C TYR A 227 -25.32 13.86 4.63
N ASP A 228 -25.60 14.80 5.55
CA ASP A 228 -25.74 16.22 5.19
C ASP A 228 -24.39 16.83 4.83
N MET A 229 -23.31 16.29 5.41
CA MET A 229 -21.95 16.75 5.18
C MET A 229 -20.94 15.61 5.29
N ILE A 230 -19.92 15.65 4.43
CA ILE A 230 -18.74 14.80 4.53
C ILE A 230 -17.50 15.69 4.67
N VAL A 231 -16.74 15.52 5.75
CA VAL A 231 -15.54 16.30 6.05
C VAL A 231 -14.31 15.43 5.87
N TYR A 232 -13.41 15.81 4.98
CA TYR A 232 -12.09 15.20 4.83
C TYR A 232 -11.08 16.01 5.65
N GLY A 233 -10.73 15.50 6.83
CA GLY A 233 -9.83 16.16 7.77
C GLY A 233 -8.38 15.76 7.56
N LEU A 234 -7.64 16.44 6.69
CA LEU A 234 -6.18 16.26 6.53
C LEU A 234 -5.72 14.78 6.41
N LEU A 235 -6.53 13.94 5.77
CA LEU A 235 -6.53 12.47 5.83
C LEU A 235 -5.17 11.81 5.53
N ASP A 236 -4.30 12.44 4.72
CA ASP A 236 -3.02 11.89 4.26
C ASP A 236 -1.84 12.89 4.40
N SER A 237 -1.94 13.85 5.32
CA SER A 237 -1.14 15.08 5.20
C SER A 237 0.34 14.99 5.60
N HIS A 238 0.81 14.01 6.39
CA HIS A 238 2.06 14.21 7.15
C HIS A 238 3.02 13.02 7.37
N THR A 239 3.14 12.08 6.42
CA THR A 239 4.26 11.09 6.40
C THR A 239 5.21 11.24 5.21
N LEU A 240 5.02 12.26 4.37
CA LEU A 240 5.68 12.36 3.06
C LEU A 240 7.13 12.88 3.07
N LEU A 241 7.59 13.49 4.16
CA LEU A 241 8.92 14.11 4.21
C LEU A 241 10.06 13.12 4.48
N SER A 242 9.77 11.83 4.72
CA SER A 242 10.80 10.91 5.20
C SER A 242 11.69 10.36 4.10
N HIS A 243 11.19 9.98 2.93
CA HIS A 243 12.05 9.40 1.90
C HIS A 243 11.48 9.63 0.50
N ALA A 244 12.34 9.88 -0.48
CA ALA A 244 12.08 9.97 -1.92
C ALA A 244 11.47 8.68 -2.56
N SER A 245 10.85 7.83 -1.74
CA SER A 245 10.11 6.63 -2.08
C SER A 245 8.59 6.84 -2.06
N SER A 246 8.09 8.01 -1.63
CA SER A 246 6.68 8.33 -1.40
C SER A 246 5.92 8.97 -2.59
N VAL A 247 6.59 9.29 -3.71
CA VAL A 247 5.91 9.80 -4.93
C VAL A 247 4.93 8.75 -5.50
N ARG A 248 5.12 7.48 -5.13
CA ARG A 248 4.30 6.32 -5.51
C ARG A 248 3.37 5.86 -4.38
N LEU A 249 2.77 6.79 -3.63
CA LEU A 249 1.65 6.49 -2.75
C LEU A 249 0.35 6.52 -3.56
N ASP A 250 -0.22 5.34 -3.76
CA ASP A 250 -1.53 5.18 -4.42
C ASP A 250 -2.61 5.69 -3.46
N SER A 251 -3.18 6.86 -3.74
CA SER A 251 -4.20 7.48 -2.87
C SER A 251 -5.56 7.46 -3.55
N PHE A 252 -6.25 6.33 -3.40
CA PHE A 252 -7.56 6.08 -4.01
C PHE A 252 -8.68 6.95 -3.45
N VAL A 253 -8.55 7.42 -2.20
CA VAL A 253 -9.57 8.24 -1.52
C VAL A 253 -9.78 9.61 -2.16
N TYR A 254 -8.77 10.13 -2.87
CA TYR A 254 -8.79 11.45 -3.53
C TYR A 254 -9.01 11.38 -5.05
N THR A 255 -9.14 10.19 -5.62
CA THR A 255 -9.44 10.03 -7.06
C THR A 255 -10.80 10.65 -7.41
N VAL A 256 -11.01 10.96 -8.69
CA VAL A 256 -12.31 11.40 -9.19
C VAL A 256 -13.42 10.41 -8.82
N GLU A 257 -13.17 9.11 -8.97
CA GLU A 257 -14.11 8.05 -8.58
C GLU A 257 -14.37 8.03 -7.07
N GLY A 258 -13.32 8.15 -6.23
CA GLY A 258 -13.46 8.23 -4.77
C GLY A 258 -14.25 9.46 -4.29
N LEU A 259 -14.04 10.62 -4.92
CA LEU A 259 -14.81 11.83 -4.64
C LEU A 259 -16.26 11.72 -5.15
N THR A 260 -16.48 11.01 -6.25
CA THR A 260 -17.82 10.70 -6.77
C THR A 260 -18.58 9.77 -5.82
N GLU A 261 -17.93 8.72 -5.31
CA GLU A 261 -18.49 7.83 -4.28
C GLU A 261 -18.88 8.62 -3.02
N ALA A 262 -18.06 9.57 -2.58
CA ALA A 262 -18.39 10.45 -1.47
C ALA A 262 -19.58 11.36 -1.77
N LYS A 263 -19.63 11.97 -2.96
CA LYS A 263 -20.77 12.77 -3.44
C LYS A 263 -22.07 11.97 -3.47
N ASP A 264 -22.02 10.70 -3.86
CA ASP A 264 -23.18 9.81 -3.90
C ASP A 264 -23.70 9.42 -2.51
N ARG A 265 -22.91 9.64 -1.45
CA ARG A 265 -23.35 9.52 -0.05
C ARG A 265 -23.83 10.83 0.54
N LEU A 266 -23.74 11.96 -0.17
CA LEU A 266 -24.36 13.21 0.27
C LEU A 266 -25.87 13.19 0.01
N ARG A 267 -26.65 13.72 0.95
CA ARG A 267 -28.05 14.08 0.73
C ARG A 267 -28.15 15.28 -0.22
N ASP A 268 -29.35 15.53 -0.72
CA ASP A 268 -29.64 16.69 -1.57
C ASP A 268 -29.36 17.98 -0.80
N GLY A 269 -28.69 18.93 -1.44
CA GLY A 269 -28.15 20.14 -0.81
C GLY A 269 -26.91 19.93 0.08
N GLY A 270 -26.49 18.69 0.34
CA GLY A 270 -25.37 18.33 1.20
C GLY A 270 -24.01 18.81 0.68
N VAL A 271 -23.02 18.90 1.59
CA VAL A 271 -21.72 19.54 1.32
C VAL A 271 -20.55 18.61 1.60
N LEU A 272 -19.59 18.55 0.69
CA LEU A 272 -18.26 17.98 0.94
C LEU A 272 -17.29 19.13 1.28
N SER A 273 -16.54 18.96 2.36
CA SER A 273 -15.47 19.88 2.76
C SER A 273 -14.16 19.12 2.86
N LEU A 274 -13.22 19.43 1.97
CA LEU A 274 -11.92 18.78 1.89
C LEU A 274 -10.81 19.72 2.30
N SER A 275 -10.17 19.42 3.43
CA SER A 275 -9.03 20.18 3.91
C SER A 275 -7.72 19.47 3.58
N PHE A 276 -6.75 20.21 3.02
CA PHE A 276 -5.44 19.68 2.68
C PHE A 276 -4.30 20.69 2.92
N CYS A 277 -3.12 20.23 3.32
CA CYS A 277 -1.92 21.06 3.40
C CYS A 277 -1.29 21.20 2.01
N VAL A 278 -1.56 22.31 1.32
CA VAL A 278 -1.12 22.52 -0.08
C VAL A 278 0.25 23.20 -0.12
N LEU A 279 1.30 22.40 -0.32
CA LEU A 279 2.69 22.89 -0.42
C LEU A 279 3.06 23.37 -1.84
N ALA A 280 2.43 22.84 -2.88
CA ALA A 280 2.67 23.18 -4.28
C ALA A 280 1.35 23.60 -4.94
N LYS A 281 1.36 24.68 -5.73
CA LYS A 281 0.14 25.24 -6.34
C LYS A 281 -0.51 24.24 -7.30
N GLU A 282 0.31 23.46 -7.99
CA GLU A 282 -0.10 22.42 -8.92
C GLU A 282 -0.89 21.30 -8.22
N LEU A 283 -0.55 20.98 -6.96
CA LEU A 283 -1.30 20.02 -6.17
C LEU A 283 -2.68 20.58 -5.78
N GLY A 284 -2.76 21.86 -5.41
CA GLY A 284 -4.05 22.52 -5.16
C GLY A 284 -4.92 22.59 -6.42
N ARG A 285 -4.32 22.90 -7.58
CA ARG A 285 -4.99 22.85 -8.89
C ARG A 285 -5.49 21.45 -9.22
N LYS A 286 -4.71 20.41 -8.90
CA LYS A 286 -5.12 19.02 -9.08
C LYS A 286 -6.36 18.68 -8.26
N ILE A 287 -6.39 19.01 -6.97
CA ILE A 287 -7.56 18.82 -6.09
C ILE A 287 -8.77 19.54 -6.66
N TYR A 288 -8.59 20.81 -7.06
CA TYR A 288 -9.64 21.60 -7.71
C TYR A 288 -10.24 20.88 -8.92
N LYS A 289 -9.41 20.40 -9.86
CA LYS A 289 -9.88 19.72 -11.08
C LYS A 289 -10.58 18.39 -10.78
N MET A 290 -10.09 17.62 -9.80
CA MET A 290 -10.71 16.35 -9.42
C MET A 290 -12.10 16.56 -8.79
N MET A 291 -12.24 17.56 -7.93
CA MET A 291 -13.55 17.94 -7.39
C MET A 291 -14.46 18.50 -8.48
N GLU A 292 -13.93 19.32 -9.39
CA GLU A 292 -14.68 19.85 -10.53
C GLU A 292 -15.27 18.74 -11.40
N GLU A 293 -14.48 17.72 -11.71
CA GLU A 293 -14.89 16.56 -12.49
C GLU A 293 -15.91 15.69 -11.74
N ALA A 294 -15.69 15.39 -10.45
CA ALA A 294 -16.59 14.56 -9.65
C ALA A 294 -17.97 15.22 -9.40
N PHE A 295 -18.00 16.53 -9.18
CA PHE A 295 -19.24 17.27 -8.91
C PHE A 295 -19.89 17.89 -10.14
N GLY A 296 -19.17 17.99 -11.26
CA GLY A 296 -19.62 18.59 -12.52
C GLY A 296 -19.70 20.12 -12.50
N ARG A 297 -19.09 20.76 -11.49
CA ARG A 297 -19.04 22.22 -11.29
C ARG A 297 -17.77 22.56 -10.50
N PRO A 298 -17.26 23.80 -10.49
CA PRO A 298 -16.05 24.13 -9.73
C PRO A 298 -16.28 24.18 -8.20
N PRO A 299 -15.30 23.77 -7.38
CA PRO A 299 -15.35 23.97 -5.92
C PRO A 299 -14.97 25.41 -5.54
N ILE A 300 -15.29 25.81 -4.30
CA ILE A 300 -14.76 27.05 -3.70
C ILE A 300 -13.55 26.69 -2.84
N CYS A 301 -12.46 27.44 -2.99
CA CYS A 301 -11.21 27.20 -2.28
C CYS A 301 -10.94 28.32 -1.28
N VAL A 302 -10.72 27.96 -0.02
CA VAL A 302 -10.44 28.91 1.05
C VAL A 302 -9.14 28.53 1.76
N ARG A 303 -8.15 29.41 1.71
CA ARG A 303 -6.91 29.27 2.46
C ARG A 303 -7.17 29.65 3.91
N ALA A 304 -6.80 28.78 4.83
CA ALA A 304 -6.94 29.00 6.26
C ALA A 304 -5.60 29.33 6.92
N GLY A 305 -5.61 30.20 7.92
CA GLY A 305 -4.45 30.59 8.74
C GLY A 305 -3.92 29.48 9.66
N TYR A 306 -4.25 28.22 9.40
CA TYR A 306 -3.88 27.06 10.21
C TYR A 306 -3.20 25.98 9.34
N ASP A 307 -1.99 25.56 9.75
CA ASP A 307 -1.19 24.48 9.13
C ASP A 307 -1.05 24.56 7.59
N MET A 308 -1.03 25.77 7.02
CA MET A 308 -0.98 26.02 5.56
C MET A 308 -2.12 25.31 4.80
N SER A 309 -3.25 25.13 5.47
CA SER A 309 -4.37 24.36 4.95
C SER A 309 -5.17 25.16 3.94
N VAL A 310 -5.58 24.50 2.87
CA VAL A 310 -6.60 24.97 1.94
C VAL A 310 -7.81 24.06 2.08
N ILE A 311 -8.98 24.67 2.23
CA ILE A 311 -10.27 24.00 2.33
C ILE A 311 -10.98 24.15 0.99
N PHE A 312 -11.26 23.02 0.35
CA PHE A 312 -12.04 22.92 -0.89
C PHE A 312 -13.45 22.49 -0.51
N VAL A 313 -14.45 23.33 -0.79
CA VAL A 313 -15.83 23.08 -0.36
C VAL A 313 -16.77 23.11 -1.54
N GLN A 314 -17.68 22.14 -1.58
CA GLN A 314 -18.61 21.98 -2.67
C GLN A 314 -19.92 21.32 -2.23
N ALA A 315 -21.05 21.83 -2.74
CA ALA A 315 -22.35 21.22 -2.53
C ALA A 315 -22.69 20.24 -3.67
N LYS A 316 -23.47 19.20 -3.35
CA LYS A 316 -23.84 18.11 -4.27
C LYS A 316 -24.55 18.61 -5.54
N ASP A 317 -25.60 19.40 -5.36
CA ASP A 317 -26.60 19.71 -6.39
C ASP A 317 -26.88 21.21 -6.55
N ARG A 318 -26.28 22.08 -5.72
CA ARG A 318 -26.50 23.54 -5.73
C ARG A 318 -25.21 24.35 -5.71
N ASP A 319 -25.32 25.64 -6.03
CA ASP A 319 -24.21 26.58 -5.86
C ASP A 319 -24.07 26.97 -4.40
N LEU A 320 -22.87 26.80 -3.86
CA LEU A 320 -22.56 27.17 -2.50
C LEU A 320 -22.21 28.66 -2.44
N LYS A 321 -22.70 29.38 -1.43
CA LYS A 321 -22.33 30.78 -1.18
C LYS A 321 -21.75 30.88 0.22
N ILE A 322 -20.50 31.29 0.32
CA ILE A 322 -19.83 31.52 1.59
C ILE A 322 -20.18 32.93 2.08
N PRO A 323 -20.72 33.10 3.30
CA PRO A 323 -20.96 34.42 3.88
C PRO A 323 -19.71 35.30 3.90
N LYS A 324 -19.80 36.54 3.41
CA LYS A 324 -18.66 37.48 3.36
C LYS A 324 -18.05 37.74 4.74
N GLN A 325 -18.87 37.71 5.79
CA GLN A 325 -18.42 37.88 7.17
C GLN A 325 -17.42 36.79 7.64
N LEU A 326 -17.35 35.64 6.97
CA LEU A 326 -16.35 34.62 7.27
C LEU A 326 -14.96 35.02 6.76
N PHE A 327 -14.85 35.69 5.61
CA PHE A 327 -13.58 36.19 5.10
C PHE A 327 -13.09 37.45 5.84
N GLU A 328 -14.02 38.22 6.39
CA GLU A 328 -13.68 39.38 7.23
C GLU A 328 -13.05 38.96 8.58
N GLN A 329 -13.15 37.68 8.96
CA GLN A 329 -12.39 37.10 10.07
C GLN A 329 -10.96 36.83 9.60
N SER A 330 -9.98 37.39 10.32
CA SER A 330 -8.60 37.69 9.88
C SER A 330 -7.68 36.54 9.44
N GLY A 331 -8.21 35.33 9.18
CA GLY A 331 -7.42 34.16 8.80
C GLY A 331 -7.99 33.32 7.66
N LEU A 332 -9.03 33.78 6.95
CA LEU A 332 -9.59 33.10 5.78
C LEU A 332 -9.42 33.95 4.52
N GLU A 333 -8.87 33.35 3.47
CA GLU A 333 -8.65 34.01 2.17
C GLU A 333 -9.26 33.17 1.05
N ASP A 334 -10.06 33.80 0.17
CA ASP A 334 -10.57 33.14 -1.03
C ASP A 334 -9.44 33.00 -2.06
N CYS A 335 -9.02 31.77 -2.31
CA CYS A 335 -7.99 31.43 -3.29
C CYS A 335 -8.56 30.62 -4.46
N THR A 336 -9.87 30.68 -4.69
CA THR A 336 -10.55 29.95 -5.78
C THR A 336 -9.97 30.34 -7.15
N ALA A 337 -9.75 31.64 -7.38
CA ALA A 337 -9.18 32.14 -8.63
C ALA A 337 -7.75 31.62 -8.88
N GLU A 338 -6.95 31.42 -7.83
CA GLU A 338 -5.59 30.87 -7.94
C GLU A 338 -5.61 29.45 -8.48
N TYR A 339 -6.53 28.60 -7.99
CA TYR A 339 -6.64 27.21 -8.42
C TYR A 339 -7.57 26.99 -9.62
N ALA A 340 -8.33 28.01 -10.04
CA ALA A 340 -9.08 27.99 -11.29
C ALA A 340 -8.19 28.27 -12.52
N ASP A 341 -6.99 28.83 -12.32
CA ASP A 341 -6.08 29.25 -13.38
C ASP A 341 -5.73 28.09 -14.34
N PRO A 342 -6.07 28.19 -15.64
CA PRO A 342 -5.76 27.16 -16.63
C PRO A 342 -4.26 27.06 -16.98
N THR A 343 -3.45 28.07 -16.66
CA THR A 343 -1.99 28.03 -16.88
C THR A 343 -1.28 27.09 -15.91
N LEU A 344 -1.90 26.82 -14.76
CA LEU A 344 -1.47 25.75 -13.85
C LEU A 344 -1.90 24.41 -14.44
N GLU A 345 -0.96 23.72 -15.06
CA GLU A 345 -1.15 22.38 -15.58
C GLU A 345 -1.17 21.35 -14.45
N ALA A 346 -2.24 20.55 -14.39
CA ALA A 346 -2.35 19.40 -13.52
C ALA A 346 -3.28 18.33 -14.12
N ASP A 347 -2.91 17.07 -13.95
CA ASP A 347 -3.65 15.88 -14.34
C ASP A 347 -4.46 15.36 -13.16
N VAL A 348 -5.73 15.04 -13.41
CA VAL A 348 -6.62 14.42 -12.42
C VAL A 348 -6.14 13.00 -12.07
N SER A 349 -6.29 12.61 -10.81
CA SER A 349 -6.07 11.24 -10.39
C SER A 349 -7.37 10.44 -10.51
N THR A 350 -7.26 9.26 -11.11
CA THR A 350 -8.35 8.31 -11.29
C THR A 350 -7.97 6.96 -10.66
N ASP A 351 -8.90 6.01 -10.58
CA ASP A 351 -8.58 4.65 -10.10
C ASP A 351 -7.53 3.94 -10.95
N ASP A 352 -7.45 4.27 -12.24
CA ASP A 352 -6.40 3.78 -13.13
C ASP A 352 -5.07 4.49 -12.90
N TRP A 353 -5.08 5.72 -12.36
CA TRP A 353 -3.89 6.53 -12.14
C TRP A 353 -3.98 7.32 -10.81
N PRO A 354 -3.83 6.64 -9.65
CA PRO A 354 -4.11 7.18 -8.33
C PRO A 354 -2.93 7.95 -7.71
N PHE A 355 -2.03 8.50 -8.54
CA PHE A 355 -0.84 9.23 -8.08
C PHE A 355 -1.20 10.66 -7.68
N PHE A 356 -1.79 10.80 -6.49
CA PHE A 356 -2.28 12.08 -5.98
C PHE A 356 -1.17 13.14 -5.86
N TYR A 357 -0.01 12.75 -5.31
CA TYR A 357 1.16 13.62 -5.12
C TYR A 357 1.96 13.91 -6.39
N MET A 358 1.53 13.38 -7.53
CA MET A 358 2.11 13.66 -8.84
C MET A 358 1.17 14.60 -9.59
N PRO A 359 1.44 15.92 -9.64
CA PRO A 359 0.53 16.85 -10.29
C PRO A 359 0.39 16.62 -11.79
N LYS A 360 1.43 16.10 -12.45
CA LYS A 360 1.44 15.79 -13.90
C LYS A 360 2.02 14.41 -14.15
N ARG A 361 1.51 13.71 -15.16
CA ARG A 361 2.03 12.42 -15.64
C ARG A 361 3.45 12.59 -16.18
N VAL A 362 4.44 12.21 -15.37
CA VAL A 362 5.86 12.28 -15.73
C VAL A 362 6.60 11.08 -15.17
N TYR A 363 7.76 10.77 -15.75
CA TYR A 363 8.74 9.89 -15.12
C TYR A 363 9.65 10.72 -14.22
N PRO A 364 9.61 10.57 -12.88
CA PRO A 364 10.49 11.32 -12.01
C PRO A 364 11.96 10.96 -12.29
N MET A 365 12.77 11.96 -12.66
CA MET A 365 14.16 11.73 -13.09
C MET A 365 15.02 11.04 -12.03
N SER A 366 14.75 11.30 -10.74
CA SER A 366 15.42 10.63 -9.62
C SER A 366 15.20 9.13 -9.62
N TYR A 367 13.98 8.67 -9.94
CA TYR A 367 13.64 7.26 -10.02
C TYR A 367 14.28 6.60 -11.24
N VAL A 368 14.25 7.27 -12.40
CA VAL A 368 14.92 6.79 -13.62
C VAL A 368 16.42 6.58 -13.37
N PHE A 369 17.09 7.54 -12.72
CA PHE A 369 18.50 7.41 -12.36
C PHE A 369 18.75 6.22 -11.41
N MET A 370 17.95 6.07 -10.37
CA MET A 370 18.04 4.94 -9.44
C MET A 370 17.83 3.60 -10.16
N MET A 371 16.87 3.51 -11.08
CA MET A 371 16.60 2.31 -11.87
C MET A 371 17.79 1.97 -12.76
N ILE A 372 18.38 2.96 -13.45
CA ILE A 372 19.59 2.75 -14.25
C ILE A 372 20.73 2.24 -13.38
N LEU A 373 20.93 2.82 -12.19
CA LEU A 373 21.95 2.39 -11.25
C LEU A 373 21.73 0.94 -10.77
N ILE A 374 20.49 0.57 -10.43
CA ILE A 374 20.15 -0.80 -10.01
C ILE A 374 20.40 -1.79 -11.15
N VAL A 375 19.98 -1.47 -12.38
CA VAL A 375 20.23 -2.32 -13.54
C VAL A 375 21.73 -2.45 -13.81
N ALA A 376 22.46 -1.34 -13.81
CA ALA A 376 23.91 -1.34 -14.02
C ALA A 376 24.63 -2.18 -12.96
N LEU A 377 24.30 -1.97 -11.67
CA LEU A 377 24.87 -2.75 -10.57
C LEU A 377 24.51 -4.24 -10.70
N SER A 378 23.27 -4.57 -11.05
CA SER A 378 22.81 -5.94 -11.25
C SER A 378 23.59 -6.63 -12.38
N VAL A 379 23.79 -5.94 -13.50
CA VAL A 379 24.57 -6.45 -14.64
C VAL A 379 26.04 -6.62 -14.28
N ILE A 380 26.64 -5.67 -13.56
CA ILE A 380 28.05 -5.74 -13.11
C ILE A 380 28.25 -6.91 -12.14
N LEU A 381 27.37 -7.05 -11.14
CA LEU A 381 27.43 -8.16 -10.19
C LEU A 381 27.24 -9.50 -10.90
N MET A 382 26.30 -9.58 -11.85
CA MET A 382 26.09 -10.79 -12.63
C MET A 382 27.31 -11.14 -13.49
N GLY A 383 27.90 -10.16 -14.18
CA GLY A 383 29.08 -10.37 -15.02
C GLY A 383 30.32 -10.81 -14.24
N ASN A 384 30.45 -10.36 -12.98
CA ASN A 384 31.63 -10.64 -12.16
C ASN A 384 31.50 -11.89 -11.27
N PHE A 385 30.28 -12.23 -10.80
CA PHE A 385 30.07 -13.30 -9.82
C PHE A 385 29.38 -14.55 -10.38
N LEU A 386 28.69 -14.48 -11.53
CA LEU A 386 28.12 -15.68 -12.15
C LEU A 386 29.07 -16.26 -13.21
N GLY A 387 29.69 -17.40 -12.88
CA GLY A 387 30.55 -18.15 -13.80
C GLY A 387 29.81 -18.83 -14.98
N GLN A 388 28.47 -18.73 -15.03
CA GLN A 388 27.65 -19.31 -16.11
C GLN A 388 27.02 -18.20 -16.96
N ARG A 389 27.26 -18.23 -18.28
CA ARG A 389 26.61 -17.30 -19.22
C ARG A 389 25.11 -17.62 -19.37
N PRO A 390 24.22 -16.62 -19.42
CA PRO A 390 22.80 -16.84 -19.65
C PRO A 390 22.60 -17.51 -21.02
N ARG A 391 21.92 -18.66 -21.03
CA ARG A 391 21.59 -19.42 -22.24
C ARG A 391 20.29 -18.88 -22.83
N VAL A 392 20.20 -18.79 -24.17
CA VAL A 392 19.03 -18.28 -24.90
C VAL A 392 17.74 -19.05 -24.55
N GLY A 393 17.83 -20.34 -24.24
CA GLY A 393 16.69 -21.16 -23.80
C GLY A 393 16.09 -20.75 -22.44
N HIS A 394 16.79 -19.96 -21.63
CA HIS A 394 16.28 -19.50 -20.33
C HIS A 394 15.53 -18.15 -20.42
N ILE A 395 15.46 -17.52 -21.60
CA ILE A 395 14.75 -16.25 -21.80
C ILE A 395 13.26 -16.38 -21.48
N ALA A 396 12.65 -17.54 -21.77
CA ALA A 396 11.26 -17.79 -21.42
C ALA A 396 11.02 -17.63 -19.91
N PHE A 397 11.95 -18.07 -19.05
CA PHE A 397 11.84 -17.91 -17.60
C PHE A 397 12.05 -16.46 -17.14
N PHE A 398 12.93 -15.70 -17.82
CA PHE A 398 13.04 -14.26 -17.59
C PHE A 398 11.74 -13.53 -17.90
N LEU A 399 11.14 -13.80 -19.06
CA LEU A 399 9.87 -13.17 -19.46
C LEU A 399 8.72 -13.57 -18.54
N LEU A 400 8.70 -14.83 -18.10
CA LEU A 400 7.71 -15.36 -17.17
C LEU A 400 7.82 -14.69 -15.78
N GLY A 401 9.04 -14.50 -15.27
CA GLY A 401 9.29 -13.73 -14.04
C GLY A 401 8.90 -12.26 -14.18
N ALA A 402 9.21 -11.63 -15.31
CA ALA A 402 8.83 -10.25 -15.58
C ALA A 402 7.31 -10.06 -15.63
N GLY A 403 6.61 -10.95 -16.33
CA GLY A 403 5.15 -10.97 -16.37
C GLY A 403 4.54 -11.23 -14.99
N PHE A 404 5.12 -12.16 -14.23
CA PHE A 404 4.62 -12.54 -12.90
C PHE A 404 4.64 -11.34 -11.94
N MET A 405 5.76 -10.62 -11.88
CA MET A 405 5.89 -9.44 -11.02
C MET A 405 4.84 -8.37 -11.37
N LEU A 406 4.59 -8.11 -12.66
CA LEU A 406 3.58 -7.13 -13.07
C LEU A 406 2.16 -7.54 -12.64
N VAL A 407 1.81 -8.81 -12.84
CA VAL A 407 0.50 -9.34 -12.46
C VAL A 407 0.33 -9.33 -10.95
N GLU A 408 1.38 -9.68 -10.20
CA GLU A 408 1.40 -9.69 -8.74
C GLU A 408 1.18 -8.29 -8.16
N THR A 409 2.05 -7.32 -8.49
CA THR A 409 1.93 -5.98 -7.91
C THR A 409 0.58 -5.35 -8.27
N LYS A 410 0.17 -5.49 -9.53
CA LYS A 410 -1.12 -4.99 -9.99
C LYS A 410 -2.30 -5.68 -9.29
N GLY A 411 -2.18 -6.99 -9.04
CA GLY A 411 -3.17 -7.76 -8.30
C GLY A 411 -3.34 -7.23 -6.88
N ILE A 412 -2.24 -6.90 -6.20
CA ILE A 412 -2.26 -6.28 -4.86
C ILE A 412 -2.99 -4.93 -4.90
N THR A 413 -2.63 -4.05 -5.85
CA THR A 413 -3.23 -2.71 -5.95
C THR A 413 -4.74 -2.75 -6.24
N GLU A 414 -5.21 -3.55 -7.21
CA GLU A 414 -6.65 -3.62 -7.52
C GLU A 414 -7.48 -4.38 -6.48
N LEU A 415 -6.88 -5.34 -5.77
CA LEU A 415 -7.55 -5.97 -4.62
C LEU A 415 -7.65 -4.99 -3.45
N GLY A 416 -6.62 -4.17 -3.23
CA GLY A 416 -6.67 -3.04 -2.29
C GLY A 416 -7.81 -2.07 -2.61
N LEU A 417 -8.00 -1.72 -3.89
CA LEU A 417 -9.15 -0.95 -4.34
C LEU A 417 -10.49 -1.60 -3.98
N THR A 418 -10.63 -2.92 -4.09
CA THR A 418 -11.91 -3.64 -3.96
C THR A 418 -12.27 -3.96 -2.50
N PHE A 419 -11.27 -4.27 -1.69
CA PHE A 419 -11.43 -4.73 -0.31
C PHE A 419 -11.00 -3.67 0.72
N GLY A 420 -10.40 -2.57 0.26
CA GLY A 420 -9.81 -1.51 1.09
C GLY A 420 -8.33 -1.74 1.33
N ASN A 421 -7.57 -0.65 1.43
CA ASN A 421 -6.14 -0.66 1.70
C ASN A 421 -5.83 -0.90 3.19
N THR A 422 -6.35 -2.00 3.73
CA THR A 422 -6.07 -2.43 5.09
C THR A 422 -4.98 -3.49 5.10
N TRP A 423 -4.19 -3.53 6.19
CA TRP A 423 -3.10 -4.49 6.32
C TRP A 423 -3.60 -5.95 6.25
N HIS A 424 -4.76 -6.28 6.84
CA HIS A 424 -5.39 -7.60 6.74
C HIS A 424 -5.69 -8.02 5.30
N VAL A 425 -6.26 -7.10 4.52
CA VAL A 425 -6.60 -7.35 3.11
C VAL A 425 -5.36 -7.67 2.30
N ILE A 426 -4.31 -6.83 2.40
CA ILE A 426 -3.04 -7.05 1.70
C ILE A 426 -2.46 -8.42 2.05
N GLY A 427 -2.54 -8.82 3.32
CA GLY A 427 -2.15 -10.15 3.77
C GLY A 427 -2.87 -11.31 3.12
N ILE A 428 -4.20 -11.25 3.15
CA ILE A 428 -5.05 -12.27 2.53
C ILE A 428 -4.75 -12.37 1.03
N VAL A 429 -4.51 -11.23 0.37
CA VAL A 429 -4.11 -11.19 -1.04
C VAL A 429 -2.79 -11.93 -1.25
N ILE A 430 -1.74 -11.59 -0.50
CA ILE A 430 -0.43 -12.25 -0.63
C ILE A 430 -0.55 -13.76 -0.37
N VAL A 431 -1.27 -14.16 0.68
CA VAL A 431 -1.53 -15.58 0.96
C VAL A 431 -2.28 -16.24 -0.21
N GLY A 432 -3.30 -15.59 -0.76
CA GLY A 432 -4.05 -16.08 -1.92
C GLY A 432 -3.17 -16.28 -3.16
N ILE A 433 -2.26 -15.34 -3.42
CA ILE A 433 -1.29 -15.43 -4.52
C ILE A 433 -0.35 -16.63 -4.32
N LEU A 434 0.21 -16.79 -3.12
CA LEU A 434 1.09 -17.92 -2.78
C LEU A 434 0.35 -19.26 -2.89
N LEU A 435 -0.90 -19.32 -2.43
CA LEU A 435 -1.76 -20.50 -2.53
C LEU A 435 -2.05 -20.86 -3.99
N MET A 436 -2.31 -19.90 -4.87
CA MET A 436 -2.52 -20.19 -6.29
C MET A 436 -1.27 -20.77 -6.95
N GLY A 437 -0.08 -20.23 -6.62
CA GLY A 437 1.18 -20.81 -7.08
C GLY A 437 1.36 -22.26 -6.59
N PHE A 438 1.03 -22.53 -5.33
CA PHE A 438 1.09 -23.88 -4.76
C PHE A 438 0.10 -24.84 -5.42
N LEU A 439 -1.17 -24.44 -5.59
CA LEU A 439 -2.19 -25.25 -6.24
C LEU A 439 -1.82 -25.58 -7.70
N ALA A 440 -1.20 -24.63 -8.41
CA ALA A 440 -0.70 -24.87 -9.76
C ALA A 440 0.37 -25.98 -9.75
N ASN A 441 1.31 -25.94 -8.81
CA ASN A 441 2.35 -26.95 -8.66
C ASN A 441 1.77 -28.33 -8.33
N CYS A 442 0.79 -28.40 -7.42
CA CYS A 442 0.07 -29.63 -7.10
C CYS A 442 -0.66 -30.20 -8.32
N LEU A 443 -1.36 -29.35 -9.09
CA LEU A 443 -2.08 -29.79 -10.28
C LEU A 443 -1.11 -30.32 -11.34
N VAL A 444 0.00 -29.62 -11.60
CA VAL A 444 1.03 -30.14 -12.51
C VAL A 444 1.57 -31.45 -11.97
N ARG A 445 1.83 -31.61 -10.66
CA ARG A 445 2.25 -32.89 -10.07
C ARG A 445 1.30 -34.04 -10.41
N CYS A 446 0.00 -33.83 -10.20
CA CYS A 446 -1.03 -34.85 -10.42
C CYS A 446 -1.38 -35.08 -11.90
N THR A 447 -1.09 -34.13 -12.79
CA THR A 447 -1.49 -34.19 -14.20
C THR A 447 -0.31 -34.14 -15.18
N SER A 448 -0.39 -34.90 -16.26
CA SER A 448 0.57 -34.79 -17.37
C SER A 448 0.11 -33.69 -18.32
N ILE A 449 0.36 -32.42 -17.98
CA ILE A 449 0.19 -31.31 -18.95
C ILE A 449 1.27 -31.46 -20.02
N ARG A 450 0.95 -32.15 -21.11
CA ARG A 450 1.88 -32.41 -22.23
C ARG A 450 2.07 -31.22 -23.18
N LYS A 451 1.15 -30.25 -23.16
CA LYS A 451 1.11 -29.14 -24.10
C LYS A 451 1.20 -27.80 -23.35
N PRO A 452 2.39 -27.16 -23.26
CA PRO A 452 2.58 -25.93 -22.49
C PRO A 452 1.82 -24.72 -23.07
N TRP A 453 1.41 -24.77 -24.34
CA TRP A 453 0.66 -23.67 -24.97
C TRP A 453 -0.76 -23.48 -24.39
N ILE A 454 -1.38 -24.52 -23.82
CA ILE A 454 -2.73 -24.42 -23.24
C ILE A 454 -2.70 -23.51 -21.99
N PRO A 455 -1.82 -23.73 -20.99
CA PRO A 455 -1.61 -22.79 -19.90
C PRO A 455 -1.29 -21.35 -20.35
N TYR A 456 -0.47 -21.16 -21.39
CA TYR A 456 -0.21 -19.83 -21.95
C TYR A 456 -1.47 -19.16 -22.52
N ALA A 457 -2.31 -19.91 -23.25
CA ALA A 457 -3.56 -19.39 -23.80
C ALA A 457 -4.53 -18.98 -22.69
N ILE A 458 -4.65 -19.79 -21.62
CA ILE A 458 -5.47 -19.48 -20.45
C ILE A 458 -4.93 -18.22 -19.75
N LEU A 459 -3.62 -18.11 -19.59
CA LEU A 459 -2.97 -16.95 -18.98
C LEU A 459 -3.26 -15.65 -19.77
N ILE A 460 -3.06 -15.68 -21.09
CA ILE A 460 -3.33 -14.51 -21.94
C ILE A 460 -4.84 -14.17 -21.93
N ALA A 461 -5.72 -15.17 -22.00
CA ALA A 461 -7.16 -14.95 -21.98
C ALA A 461 -7.65 -14.35 -20.64
N THR A 462 -7.13 -14.83 -19.52
CA THR A 462 -7.48 -14.31 -18.18
C THR A 462 -6.97 -12.88 -17.98
N LEU A 463 -5.77 -12.55 -18.48
CA LEU A 463 -5.28 -11.17 -18.49
C LEU A 463 -6.09 -10.26 -19.40
N ALA A 464 -6.48 -10.73 -20.58
CA ALA A 464 -7.33 -9.97 -21.49
C ALA A 464 -8.71 -9.71 -20.86
N ALA A 465 -9.31 -10.72 -20.22
CA ALA A 465 -10.55 -10.56 -19.45
C ALA A 465 -10.38 -9.51 -18.34
N GLY A 466 -9.27 -9.58 -17.59
CA GLY A 466 -8.89 -8.57 -16.59
C GLY A 466 -8.84 -7.15 -17.15
N TYR A 467 -8.19 -6.96 -18.30
CA TYR A 467 -8.10 -5.66 -18.97
C TYR A 467 -9.48 -5.10 -19.34
N PHE A 468 -10.36 -5.92 -19.93
CA PHE A 468 -11.71 -5.47 -20.31
C PHE A 468 -12.58 -5.15 -19.09
N VAL A 469 -12.50 -5.96 -18.03
CA VAL A 469 -13.23 -5.72 -16.78
C VAL A 469 -12.74 -4.43 -16.10
N SER A 470 -11.42 -4.25 -16.00
CA SER A 470 -10.84 -3.02 -15.44
C SER A 470 -11.25 -1.78 -16.24
N ARG A 471 -11.28 -1.88 -17.58
CA ARG A 471 -11.76 -0.80 -18.47
C ARG A 471 -13.25 -0.49 -18.30
N ALA A 472 -14.06 -1.47 -17.95
CA ALA A 472 -15.49 -1.32 -17.69
C ALA A 472 -15.81 -0.71 -16.30
N GLY A 473 -14.79 -0.44 -15.47
CA GLY A 473 -14.97 0.08 -14.10
C GLY A 473 -14.91 -1.00 -13.01
N GLY A 474 -14.53 -2.24 -13.36
CA GLY A 474 -14.43 -3.34 -12.41
C GLY A 474 -15.78 -4.00 -12.08
N PHE A 475 -15.75 -4.92 -11.12
CA PHE A 475 -16.98 -5.48 -10.56
C PHE A 475 -17.52 -4.59 -9.43
N GLY A 476 -18.84 -4.61 -9.22
CA GLY A 476 -19.45 -3.85 -8.12
C GLY A 476 -18.93 -4.27 -6.74
N SER A 477 -19.08 -3.40 -5.75
CA SER A 477 -18.61 -3.60 -4.37
C SER A 477 -19.35 -4.69 -3.58
N THR A 478 -20.30 -5.40 -4.21
CA THR A 478 -21.07 -6.49 -3.61
C THR A 478 -20.17 -7.69 -3.27
N THR A 479 -20.61 -8.55 -2.35
CA THR A 479 -19.89 -9.78 -1.98
C THR A 479 -19.49 -10.62 -3.19
N TRP A 480 -20.41 -10.80 -4.15
CA TRP A 480 -20.14 -11.55 -5.38
C TRP A 480 -19.17 -10.82 -6.31
N GLY A 481 -19.29 -9.49 -6.43
CA GLY A 481 -18.35 -8.70 -7.22
C GLY A 481 -16.92 -8.78 -6.65
N ARG A 482 -16.77 -8.74 -5.32
CA ARG A 482 -15.49 -8.93 -4.63
C ARG A 482 -14.87 -10.31 -4.88
N ILE A 483 -15.68 -11.37 -4.79
CA ILE A 483 -15.23 -12.73 -5.10
C ILE A 483 -14.81 -12.84 -6.57
N ALA A 484 -15.59 -12.25 -7.49
CA ALA A 484 -15.28 -12.23 -8.91
C ALA A 484 -13.97 -11.48 -9.19
N THR A 485 -13.73 -10.33 -8.54
CA THR A 485 -12.46 -9.61 -8.62
C THR A 485 -11.30 -10.47 -8.13
N ALA A 486 -11.43 -11.08 -6.94
CA ALA A 486 -10.41 -11.96 -6.39
C ALA A 486 -10.08 -13.13 -7.33
N ALA A 487 -11.09 -13.79 -7.87
CA ALA A 487 -10.89 -14.89 -8.82
C ALA A 487 -10.22 -14.42 -10.12
N LEU A 488 -10.69 -13.30 -10.70
CA LEU A 488 -10.14 -12.76 -11.95
C LEU A 488 -8.68 -12.33 -11.82
N LEU A 489 -8.29 -11.76 -10.68
CA LEU A 489 -6.93 -11.27 -10.45
C LEU A 489 -5.94 -12.35 -10.03
N THR A 490 -6.43 -13.44 -9.42
CA THR A 490 -5.56 -14.55 -8.98
C THR A 490 -5.46 -15.68 -10.00
N CYS A 491 -6.43 -15.84 -10.91
CA CYS A 491 -6.41 -16.87 -11.95
C CYS A 491 -5.19 -16.79 -12.90
N PRO A 492 -4.73 -15.60 -13.35
CA PRO A 492 -3.49 -15.48 -14.12
C PRO A 492 -2.26 -16.03 -13.36
N LEU A 493 -2.20 -15.87 -12.04
CA LEU A 493 -1.07 -16.35 -11.23
C LEU A 493 -1.05 -17.88 -11.17
N PHE A 494 -2.24 -18.50 -11.05
CA PHE A 494 -2.38 -19.95 -11.17
C PHE A 494 -1.93 -20.43 -12.56
N ALA A 495 -2.41 -19.80 -13.64
CA ALA A 495 -2.04 -20.16 -15.01
C ALA A 495 -0.53 -19.97 -15.29
N SER A 496 0.06 -18.88 -14.78
CA SER A 496 1.50 -18.61 -14.82
C SER A 496 2.29 -19.70 -14.08
N GLY A 497 1.83 -20.13 -12.90
CA GLY A 497 2.41 -21.26 -12.15
C GLY A 497 2.36 -22.57 -12.93
N LEU A 498 1.25 -22.85 -13.65
CA LEU A 498 1.14 -24.02 -14.52
C LEU A 498 2.17 -23.98 -15.67
N VAL A 499 2.34 -22.81 -16.31
CA VAL A 499 3.36 -22.61 -17.34
C VAL A 499 4.75 -22.89 -16.76
N PHE A 500 5.10 -22.23 -15.67
CA PHE A 500 6.41 -22.35 -15.01
C PHE A 500 6.76 -23.80 -14.70
N SER A 501 5.85 -24.50 -14.02
CA SER A 501 6.04 -25.89 -13.58
C SER A 501 6.04 -26.88 -14.74
N SER A 502 5.30 -26.60 -15.82
CA SER A 502 5.35 -27.43 -17.04
C SER A 502 6.71 -27.32 -17.76
N LEU A 503 7.30 -26.12 -17.81
CA LEU A 503 8.61 -25.90 -18.42
C LEU A 503 9.73 -26.51 -17.57
N LEU A 504 9.63 -26.45 -16.24
CA LEU A 504 10.62 -27.01 -15.32
C LEU A 504 10.83 -28.52 -15.48
N ARG A 505 9.75 -29.25 -15.82
CA ARG A 505 9.77 -30.70 -16.03
C ARG A 505 10.63 -31.17 -17.21
N SER A 506 11.08 -30.26 -18.07
CA SER A 506 11.88 -30.59 -19.26
C SER A 506 13.36 -30.90 -18.98
N GLY A 507 13.78 -30.97 -17.71
CA GLY A 507 15.13 -31.40 -17.32
C GLY A 507 16.19 -30.30 -17.43
N VAL A 508 15.80 -29.06 -17.12
CA VAL A 508 16.65 -27.86 -17.19
C VAL A 508 17.46 -27.69 -15.89
N ASP A 509 18.62 -27.05 -16.00
CA ASP A 509 19.43 -26.62 -14.84
C ASP A 509 18.64 -25.65 -13.94
N MET A 510 18.32 -26.10 -12.72
CA MET A 510 17.50 -25.36 -11.76
C MET A 510 18.11 -24.01 -11.33
N PRO A 511 19.40 -23.93 -10.95
CA PRO A 511 20.03 -22.67 -10.55
C PRO A 511 19.97 -21.60 -11.66
N GLY A 512 20.31 -21.95 -12.90
CA GLY A 512 20.28 -21.01 -14.02
C GLY A 512 18.87 -20.50 -14.35
N VAL A 513 17.86 -21.37 -14.25
CA VAL A 513 16.45 -21.00 -14.47
C VAL A 513 15.95 -20.05 -13.39
N MET A 514 16.21 -20.36 -12.12
CA MET A 514 15.78 -19.53 -10.98
C MET A 514 16.43 -18.15 -11.02
N ALA A 515 17.72 -18.07 -11.37
CA ALA A 515 18.42 -16.79 -11.54
C ALA A 515 17.79 -15.93 -12.65
N MET A 516 17.49 -16.52 -13.82
CA MET A 516 16.85 -15.79 -14.92
C MET A 516 15.42 -15.35 -14.57
N ASN A 517 14.66 -16.18 -13.86
CA ASN A 517 13.33 -15.81 -13.38
C ASN A 517 13.38 -14.63 -12.40
N LEU A 518 14.34 -14.63 -11.47
CA LEU A 518 14.53 -13.54 -10.51
C LEU A 518 14.92 -12.23 -11.22
N LEU A 519 15.85 -12.29 -12.18
CA LEU A 519 16.20 -11.13 -13.02
C LEU A 519 15.01 -10.62 -13.82
N GLY A 520 14.19 -11.54 -14.33
CA GLY A 520 12.91 -11.26 -14.95
C GLY A 520 12.01 -10.47 -14.03
N ALA A 521 11.79 -10.95 -12.81
CA ALA A 521 10.96 -10.27 -11.81
C ALA A 521 11.48 -8.86 -11.48
N MET A 522 12.80 -8.68 -11.32
CA MET A 522 13.40 -7.35 -11.15
C MET A 522 13.10 -6.42 -12.34
N PHE A 523 13.22 -6.93 -13.56
CA PHE A 523 12.87 -6.18 -14.77
C PHE A 523 11.37 -5.88 -14.84
N GLY A 524 10.50 -6.81 -14.43
CA GLY A 524 9.06 -6.58 -14.28
C GLY A 524 8.74 -5.46 -13.31
N GLY A 525 9.42 -5.41 -12.15
CA GLY A 525 9.27 -4.32 -11.18
C GLY A 525 9.72 -2.95 -11.72
N ILE A 526 10.72 -2.92 -12.59
CA ILE A 526 11.13 -1.72 -13.34
C ILE A 526 10.04 -1.32 -14.34
N LEU A 527 9.51 -2.29 -15.08
CA LEU A 527 8.46 -2.05 -16.07
C LEU A 527 7.14 -1.56 -15.43
N GLU A 528 6.87 -1.91 -14.18
CA GLU A 528 5.73 -1.42 -13.41
C GLU A 528 5.67 0.10 -13.36
N TYR A 529 6.81 0.81 -13.39
CA TYR A 529 6.87 2.28 -13.40
C TYR A 529 6.20 2.92 -14.62
N ASN A 530 5.93 2.17 -15.68
CA ASN A 530 5.12 2.67 -16.80
C ASN A 530 3.70 3.08 -16.35
N SER A 531 3.22 2.57 -15.20
CA SER A 531 1.95 3.00 -14.61
C SER A 531 1.94 4.49 -14.25
N MET A 532 3.08 5.09 -13.89
CA MET A 532 3.18 6.52 -13.56
C MET A 532 2.84 7.44 -14.74
N TYR A 533 2.99 6.96 -15.97
CA TYR A 533 2.63 7.73 -17.15
C TYR A 533 1.32 7.22 -17.78
N PHE A 534 1.19 5.91 -17.97
CA PHE A 534 0.08 5.31 -18.72
C PHE A 534 -1.10 4.84 -17.86
N GLY A 535 -0.94 4.71 -16.54
CA GLY A 535 -1.95 4.10 -15.65
C GLY A 535 -1.77 2.59 -15.47
N PHE A 536 -2.46 2.01 -14.49
CA PHE A 536 -2.36 0.60 -14.10
C PHE A 536 -2.93 -0.36 -15.17
N ARG A 537 -3.95 0.05 -15.92
CA ARG A 537 -4.54 -0.72 -17.03
C ARG A 537 -3.51 -1.04 -18.11
N PHE A 538 -2.51 -0.17 -18.32
CA PHE A 538 -1.43 -0.43 -19.28
C PHE A 538 -0.58 -1.64 -18.89
N LEU A 539 -0.46 -1.95 -17.60
CA LEU A 539 0.33 -3.10 -17.13
C LEU A 539 -0.25 -4.43 -17.60
N TYR A 540 -1.57 -4.53 -17.85
CA TYR A 540 -2.17 -5.70 -18.49
C TYR A 540 -1.60 -5.95 -19.87
N LEU A 541 -1.51 -4.90 -20.70
CA LEU A 541 -1.01 -5.01 -22.07
C LEU A 541 0.47 -5.41 -22.06
N LEU A 542 1.24 -4.87 -21.12
CA LEU A 542 2.64 -5.20 -20.94
C LEU A 542 2.82 -6.66 -20.49
N ALA A 543 2.04 -7.12 -19.51
CA ALA A 543 2.06 -8.51 -19.05
C ALA A 543 1.64 -9.49 -20.18
N ILE A 544 0.59 -9.16 -20.94
CA ILE A 544 0.17 -9.94 -22.12
C ILE A 544 1.32 -10.03 -23.14
N GLY A 545 1.97 -8.90 -23.43
CA GLY A 545 3.13 -8.86 -24.34
C GLY A 545 4.28 -9.75 -23.87
N LEU A 546 4.66 -9.67 -22.58
CA LEU A 546 5.72 -10.49 -22.00
C LEU A 546 5.38 -11.98 -22.04
N TYR A 547 4.16 -12.37 -21.69
CA TYR A 547 3.76 -13.78 -21.74
C TYR A 547 3.58 -14.31 -23.16
N ALA A 548 3.15 -13.48 -24.12
CA ALA A 548 3.13 -13.84 -25.53
C ALA A 548 4.56 -14.06 -26.05
N LEU A 549 5.50 -13.19 -25.69
CA LEU A 549 6.92 -13.36 -26.00
C LEU A 549 7.52 -14.61 -25.33
N ALA A 550 7.13 -14.91 -24.09
CA ALA A 550 7.54 -16.12 -23.39
C ALA A 550 7.02 -17.38 -24.11
N MET A 551 5.77 -17.36 -24.55
CA MET A 551 5.17 -18.42 -25.35
C MET A 551 5.93 -18.62 -26.67
N LEU A 552 6.17 -17.54 -27.43
CA LEU A 552 6.94 -17.57 -28.67
C LEU A 552 8.36 -18.12 -28.45
N SER A 553 9.05 -17.65 -27.42
CA SER A 553 10.39 -18.12 -27.06
C SER A 553 10.40 -19.62 -26.74
N SER A 554 9.40 -20.11 -25.99
CA SER A 554 9.29 -21.53 -25.65
C SER A 554 8.96 -22.43 -26.84
N LEU A 555 8.27 -21.91 -27.87
CA LEU A 555 7.95 -22.62 -29.11
C LEU A 555 9.14 -22.64 -30.07
N LEU A 556 9.88 -21.54 -30.18
CA LEU A 556 11.01 -21.38 -31.10
C LEU A 556 12.29 -22.07 -30.58
N ALA A 557 12.49 -22.09 -29.26
CA ALA A 557 13.64 -22.72 -28.62
C ALA A 557 13.17 -23.78 -27.59
N PRO A 558 12.59 -24.90 -28.04
CA PRO A 558 12.12 -25.93 -27.12
C PRO A 558 13.29 -26.47 -26.30
N LEU A 559 13.09 -26.54 -24.98
CA LEU A 559 14.02 -27.11 -24.01
C LEU A 559 14.15 -28.63 -24.26
N LYS A 560 14.88 -29.04 -25.30
CA LYS A 560 15.19 -30.45 -25.57
C LYS A 560 16.34 -30.89 -24.66
N GLY A 561 16.13 -32.04 -24.00
CA GLY A 561 16.94 -32.60 -22.92
C GLY A 561 18.44 -32.37 -23.04
N GLN A 562 18.98 -31.62 -22.09
CA GLN A 562 20.40 -31.51 -21.82
C GLN A 562 20.71 -32.20 -20.49
N ALA A 563 20.46 -33.52 -20.44
CA ALA A 563 21.13 -34.33 -19.44
C ALA A 563 22.63 -34.21 -19.71
N ALA A 564 23.40 -33.74 -18.73
CA ALA A 564 24.85 -33.81 -18.81
C ALA A 564 25.24 -35.27 -19.10
N PRO A 565 26.17 -35.54 -20.02
CA PRO A 565 26.66 -36.90 -20.19
C PRO A 565 27.26 -37.31 -18.85
N VAL A 566 26.66 -38.33 -18.23
CA VAL A 566 27.30 -39.05 -17.12
C VAL A 566 28.64 -39.51 -17.69
N ARG A 567 29.74 -38.89 -17.25
CA ARG A 567 31.08 -39.39 -17.54
C ARG A 567 31.12 -40.79 -16.92
N SER A 568 30.98 -41.81 -17.75
CA SER A 568 31.41 -43.16 -17.45
C SER A 568 32.90 -43.06 -17.13
N ALA A 569 33.23 -43.18 -15.86
CA ALA A 569 34.59 -43.44 -15.43
C ALA A 569 34.92 -44.88 -15.84
N GLU A 570 35.38 -45.05 -17.08
CA GLU A 570 36.22 -46.16 -17.50
C GLU A 570 37.47 -45.54 -18.14
N GLY A 571 38.63 -45.89 -17.58
CA GLY A 571 39.95 -45.37 -17.89
C GLY A 571 40.80 -45.28 -16.64
#